data_AF-A0A8T3Y063-F1
#
_entry.id   AF-A0A8T3Y063-F1
#
_cell.length_a   1.000
_cell.length_b   1.000
_cell.length_c   1.000
_cell.angle_alpha   90.00
_cell.angle_beta   90.00
_cell.angle_gamma   90.00
#
_symmetry.space_group_name_H-M   'P 1'
#
loop_
_entity.id
_entity.type
_entity.pdbx_description
1 polymer ?
#
loop_
_entity_poly.entity_id
_entity_poly.type
_entity_poly.pdbx_seq_one_letter_code
_entity_poly.pdbx_strand_id
1 'polypeptide(L)'
;MYPKHFFERFWESEQKNQLFIGLPFDNEVNNTFNVINETAKKLGFEKAFRVGLETEANSINDRIFDAIANSKILIFDLSDDTRTKEINHNVIYELGIANAIREPFDIVLMRKKNEEKTKLPFDIQGLHINFFEQEVTEEFIKNIIESAMKNQEWHKSKRVQVAAESLDENGLTLISSIGRRPKGYNHFNSSGFDYNTKMSVLRLVDLGILKFAWAIWPENKGYEYAYHWTPFGYEVMKHIGLKQMTLEEFQKTPEYPQVKATSDSFVANKKKVLDG
;
A
#
# COMPACT_ATOMS: atom_id res chain seq x y z
N MET A 1 -9.41 1.63 -19.03
CA MET A 1 -9.61 0.20 -18.67
C MET A 1 -10.88 0.03 -17.84
N TYR A 2 -11.44 -1.17 -17.69
CA TYR A 2 -12.51 -1.43 -16.69
C TYR A 2 -11.89 -1.63 -15.30
N PRO A 3 -12.51 -1.14 -14.19
CA PRO A 3 -11.95 -1.27 -12.84
C PRO A 3 -11.57 -2.71 -12.48
N LYS A 4 -12.46 -3.67 -12.77
CA LYS A 4 -12.21 -5.11 -12.53
C LYS A 4 -10.90 -5.58 -13.18
N HIS A 5 -10.71 -5.28 -14.46
CA HIS A 5 -9.51 -5.72 -15.18
C HIS A 5 -8.24 -5.04 -14.69
N PHE A 6 -8.36 -3.81 -14.17
CA PHE A 6 -7.24 -3.11 -13.58
C PHE A 6 -6.80 -3.81 -12.29
N PHE A 7 -7.73 -3.98 -11.34
CA PHE A 7 -7.41 -4.52 -10.02
C PHE A 7 -6.98 -5.99 -10.04
N GLU A 8 -7.46 -6.77 -11.01
CA GLU A 8 -6.99 -8.15 -11.22
C GLU A 8 -5.53 -8.25 -11.69
N ARG A 9 -4.94 -7.18 -12.24
CA ARG A 9 -3.64 -7.24 -12.95
C ARG A 9 -2.59 -6.27 -12.43
N PHE A 10 -2.99 -5.12 -11.90
CA PHE A 10 -2.09 -4.00 -11.60
C PHE A 10 -2.16 -3.54 -10.14
N TRP A 11 -2.89 -4.26 -9.28
CA TRP A 11 -2.87 -3.97 -7.85
C TRP A 11 -1.55 -4.41 -7.24
N GLU A 12 -0.76 -3.44 -6.79
CA GLU A 12 0.50 -3.69 -6.12
C GLU A 12 0.29 -4.22 -4.68
N SER A 13 1.16 -5.13 -4.24
CA SER A 13 1.13 -5.63 -2.86
C SER A 13 1.56 -4.58 -1.83
N GLU A 14 2.28 -3.54 -2.26
CA GLU A 14 2.78 -2.46 -1.41
C GLU A 14 2.06 -1.17 -1.74
N GLN A 15 1.44 -0.53 -0.74
CA GLN A 15 0.88 0.79 -0.93
C GLN A 15 2.02 1.83 -0.97
N LYS A 16 1.98 2.69 -1.98
CA LYS A 16 2.82 3.87 -2.15
C LYS A 16 2.58 4.81 -0.96
N ASN A 17 3.65 5.42 -0.44
CA ASN A 17 3.58 6.36 0.68
C ASN A 17 3.05 7.73 0.23
N GLN A 18 1.85 7.74 -0.34
CA GLN A 18 1.17 8.89 -0.91
C GLN A 18 -0.31 8.91 -0.50
N LEU A 19 -0.96 10.05 -0.70
CA LEU A 19 -2.41 10.21 -0.55
C LEU A 19 -3.08 10.27 -1.92
N PHE A 20 -4.23 9.62 -2.07
CA PHE A 20 -5.13 9.86 -3.20
C PHE A 20 -6.20 10.87 -2.79
N ILE A 21 -6.42 11.90 -3.60
CA ILE A 21 -7.28 13.02 -3.27
C ILE A 21 -8.36 13.17 -4.35
N GLY A 22 -9.58 12.74 -4.04
CA GLY A 22 -10.77 12.92 -4.87
C GLY A 22 -11.46 14.23 -4.50
N LEU A 23 -11.32 15.25 -5.35
CA LEU A 23 -11.92 16.57 -5.14
C LEU A 23 -12.72 17.03 -6.37
N PRO A 24 -13.69 17.94 -6.19
CA PRO A 24 -14.33 18.64 -7.31
C PRO A 24 -13.31 19.41 -8.18
N PHE A 25 -13.63 19.67 -9.45
CA PHE A 25 -12.74 20.43 -10.35
C PHE A 25 -13.09 21.92 -10.36
N ASP A 26 -12.69 22.68 -9.33
CA ASP A 26 -12.89 24.14 -9.26
C ASP A 26 -11.66 24.91 -8.72
N ASN A 27 -11.58 26.22 -8.97
CA ASN A 27 -10.48 27.10 -8.59
C ASN A 27 -10.27 27.19 -7.07
N GLU A 28 -11.34 27.21 -6.27
CA GLU A 28 -11.26 27.17 -4.80
C GLU A 28 -10.65 25.84 -4.30
N VAL A 29 -10.77 24.77 -5.09
CA VAL A 29 -10.27 23.43 -4.75
C VAL A 29 -8.75 23.34 -4.82
N ASN A 30 -8.09 24.25 -5.53
CA ASN A 30 -6.63 24.31 -5.53
C ASN A 30 -6.08 24.69 -4.14
N ASN A 31 -6.79 25.52 -3.37
CA ASN A 31 -6.39 25.84 -2.01
C ASN A 31 -6.49 24.61 -1.09
N THR A 32 -7.62 23.91 -1.11
CA THR A 32 -7.82 22.67 -0.37
C THR A 32 -6.75 21.63 -0.69
N PHE A 33 -6.48 21.40 -1.98
CA PHE A 33 -5.42 20.48 -2.40
C PHE A 33 -4.04 20.90 -1.87
N ASN A 34 -3.69 22.19 -1.96
CA ASN A 34 -2.41 22.69 -1.49
C ASN A 34 -2.24 22.47 0.02
N VAL A 35 -3.26 22.80 0.81
CA VAL A 35 -3.25 22.56 2.28
C VAL A 35 -3.07 21.08 2.57
N ILE A 36 -3.79 20.20 1.87
CA ILE A 36 -3.65 18.75 2.03
C ILE A 36 -2.23 18.29 1.69
N ASN A 37 -1.69 18.70 0.54
CA ASN A 37 -0.38 18.28 0.07
C ASN A 37 0.74 18.74 1.01
N GLU A 38 0.71 19.98 1.48
CA GLU A 38 1.73 20.48 2.42
C GLU A 38 1.62 19.81 3.79
N THR A 39 0.40 19.58 4.29
CA THR A 39 0.19 18.85 5.55
C THR A 39 0.68 17.40 5.43
N ALA A 40 0.40 16.73 4.31
CA ALA A 40 0.85 15.38 4.04
C ALA A 40 2.37 15.24 4.07
N LYS A 41 3.09 16.17 3.43
CA LYS A 41 4.56 16.20 3.44
C LYS A 41 5.11 16.35 4.86
N LYS A 42 4.51 17.23 5.67
CA LYS A 42 4.89 17.40 7.09
C LYS A 42 4.68 16.13 7.91
N LEU A 43 3.70 15.30 7.53
CA LEU A 43 3.43 13.99 8.14
C LEU A 43 4.25 12.85 7.54
N GLY A 44 5.18 13.14 6.62
CA GLY A 44 6.10 12.15 6.05
C GLY A 44 5.57 11.37 4.85
N PHE A 45 4.46 11.80 4.23
CA PHE A 45 4.05 11.29 2.93
C PHE A 45 4.89 11.92 1.81
N GLU A 46 5.12 11.16 0.74
CA GLU A 46 5.90 11.62 -0.42
C GLU A 46 5.15 12.69 -1.22
N LYS A 47 3.84 12.48 -1.44
CA LYS A 47 2.98 13.42 -2.16
C LYS A 47 1.49 13.20 -1.88
N ALA A 48 0.68 14.23 -2.13
CA ALA A 48 -0.73 14.08 -2.41
C ALA A 48 -0.97 14.04 -3.93
N PHE A 49 -1.76 13.09 -4.39
CA PHE A 49 -2.04 12.87 -5.81
C PHE A 49 -3.50 13.19 -6.14
N ARG A 50 -3.68 14.13 -7.07
CA ARG A 50 -4.97 14.48 -7.68
C ARG A 50 -4.85 14.36 -9.20
N VAL A 51 -5.79 13.67 -9.82
CA VAL A 51 -5.79 13.50 -11.28
C VAL A 51 -6.23 14.80 -11.97
N GLY A 52 -5.58 15.14 -13.09
CA GLY A 52 -5.87 16.36 -13.87
C GLY A 52 -4.82 17.48 -13.78
N LEU A 53 -3.71 17.29 -13.06
CA LEU A 53 -2.58 18.26 -13.03
C LEU A 53 -1.45 17.93 -14.02
N GLU A 54 -1.44 16.75 -14.63
CA GLU A 54 -0.37 16.30 -15.55
C GLU A 54 -0.95 15.99 -16.93
N THR A 55 -0.26 16.45 -17.98
CA THR A 55 -0.64 16.44 -19.41
C THR A 55 -0.31 15.15 -20.17
N GLU A 56 0.14 14.09 -19.50
CA GLU A 56 0.62 12.88 -20.17
C GLU A 56 -0.51 11.97 -20.69
N ALA A 57 -0.24 11.31 -21.81
CA ALA A 57 -1.18 10.57 -22.67
C ALA A 57 -1.73 9.23 -22.11
N ASN A 58 -1.50 8.92 -20.83
CA ASN A 58 -2.09 7.74 -20.20
C ASN A 58 -3.58 7.96 -19.89
N SER A 59 -4.39 6.91 -19.96
CA SER A 59 -5.83 7.01 -19.65
C SER A 59 -6.01 7.53 -18.23
N ILE A 60 -6.73 8.65 -18.08
CA ILE A 60 -7.09 9.26 -16.79
C ILE A 60 -7.61 8.20 -15.81
N ASN A 61 -8.44 7.29 -16.29
CA ASN A 61 -9.03 6.20 -15.50
C ASN A 61 -7.97 5.25 -14.92
N ASP A 62 -6.94 4.90 -15.68
CA ASP A 62 -5.92 3.97 -15.23
C ASP A 62 -5.08 4.60 -14.10
N ARG A 63 -4.86 5.92 -14.16
CA ARG A 63 -4.19 6.68 -13.09
C ARG A 63 -5.07 6.80 -11.84
N ILE A 64 -6.37 7.02 -12.01
CA ILE A 64 -7.34 7.00 -10.91
C ILE A 64 -7.31 5.63 -10.23
N PHE A 65 -7.41 4.54 -10.99
CA PHE A 65 -7.43 3.19 -10.43
C PHE A 65 -6.10 2.82 -9.76
N ASP A 66 -4.96 3.18 -10.34
CA ASP A 66 -3.65 3.01 -9.71
C ASP A 66 -3.59 3.73 -8.36
N ALA A 67 -4.02 5.00 -8.34
CA ALA A 67 -3.98 5.79 -7.13
C ALA A 67 -4.96 5.29 -6.06
N ILE A 68 -6.17 4.84 -6.45
CA ILE A 68 -7.12 4.23 -5.51
C ILE A 68 -6.61 2.89 -4.99
N ALA A 69 -5.98 2.04 -5.82
CA ALA A 69 -5.43 0.75 -5.37
C ALA A 69 -4.25 0.93 -4.42
N ASN A 70 -3.34 1.85 -4.78
CA ASN A 70 -1.99 1.82 -4.27
C ASN A 70 -1.65 2.99 -3.34
N SER A 71 -2.49 4.03 -3.19
CA SER A 71 -2.22 5.08 -2.20
C SER A 71 -2.47 4.59 -0.78
N LYS A 72 -1.73 5.13 0.19
CA LYS A 72 -1.82 4.71 1.59
C LYS A 72 -3.13 5.13 2.26
N ILE A 73 -3.60 6.33 1.97
CA ILE A 73 -4.88 6.87 2.44
C ILE A 73 -5.56 7.55 1.25
N LEU A 74 -6.88 7.47 1.22
CA LEU A 74 -7.74 8.12 0.23
C LEU A 74 -8.58 9.17 0.93
N ILE A 75 -8.58 10.40 0.44
CA ILE A 75 -9.39 11.49 0.95
C ILE A 75 -10.38 11.90 -0.14
N PHE A 76 -11.66 11.91 0.19
CA PHE A 76 -12.74 12.34 -0.70
C PHE A 76 -13.48 13.53 -0.11
N ASP A 77 -13.54 14.62 -0.88
CA ASP A 77 -14.32 15.80 -0.53
C ASP A 77 -15.72 15.73 -1.15
N LEU A 78 -16.71 15.55 -0.29
CA LEU A 78 -18.12 15.42 -0.61
C LEU A 78 -18.86 16.76 -0.52
N SER A 79 -18.12 17.87 -0.53
CA SER A 79 -18.66 19.22 -0.67
C SER A 79 -19.24 19.43 -2.07
N ASP A 80 -20.18 20.37 -2.18
CA ASP A 80 -20.86 20.69 -3.42
C ASP A 80 -19.87 21.31 -4.43
N ASP A 81 -19.89 20.83 -5.67
CA ASP A 81 -19.15 21.45 -6.76
C ASP A 81 -19.75 22.84 -7.00
N THR A 82 -18.93 23.87 -6.86
CA THR A 82 -19.39 25.26 -6.90
C THR A 82 -20.06 25.63 -8.23
N ARG A 83 -19.77 24.89 -9.31
CA ARG A 83 -20.29 25.11 -10.67
C ARG A 83 -21.68 24.50 -10.86
N THR A 84 -21.90 23.29 -10.35
CA THR A 84 -23.17 22.57 -10.51
C THR A 84 -24.09 22.73 -9.31
N LYS A 85 -23.56 23.16 -8.14
CA LYS A 85 -24.24 23.18 -6.84
C LYS A 85 -24.76 21.80 -6.44
N GLU A 86 -24.04 20.76 -6.85
CA GLU A 86 -24.31 19.36 -6.56
C GLU A 86 -22.99 18.68 -6.19
N ILE A 87 -23.06 17.53 -5.50
CA ILE A 87 -21.85 16.76 -5.20
C ILE A 87 -21.23 16.28 -6.51
N ASN A 88 -19.90 16.38 -6.63
CA ASN A 88 -19.22 16.01 -7.86
C ASN A 88 -19.37 14.51 -8.18
N HIS A 89 -19.99 14.19 -9.31
CA HIS A 89 -20.25 12.81 -9.72
C HIS A 89 -18.99 11.96 -9.94
N ASN A 90 -17.87 12.57 -10.34
CA ASN A 90 -16.61 11.84 -10.49
C ASN A 90 -16.06 11.44 -9.12
N VAL A 91 -16.12 12.33 -8.13
CA VAL A 91 -15.72 12.02 -6.75
C VAL A 91 -16.58 10.89 -6.18
N ILE A 92 -17.89 10.90 -6.44
CA ILE A 92 -18.80 9.81 -6.03
C ILE A 92 -18.44 8.49 -6.72
N TYR A 93 -18.14 8.52 -8.02
CA TYR A 93 -17.71 7.32 -8.75
C TYR A 93 -16.40 6.76 -8.17
N GLU A 94 -15.39 7.60 -7.96
CA GLU A 94 -14.10 7.22 -7.37
C GLU A 94 -14.27 6.66 -5.94
N LEU A 95 -15.12 7.28 -5.11
CA LEU A 95 -15.48 6.77 -3.80
C LEU A 95 -16.17 5.41 -3.89
N GLY A 96 -17.08 5.22 -4.84
CA GLY A 96 -17.73 3.93 -5.08
C GLY A 96 -16.72 2.82 -5.42
N ILE A 97 -15.74 3.13 -6.28
CA ILE A 97 -14.64 2.19 -6.57
C ILE A 97 -13.79 1.93 -5.32
N ALA A 98 -13.43 2.97 -4.56
CA ALA A 98 -12.67 2.82 -3.33
C ALA A 98 -13.38 1.94 -2.32
N ASN A 99 -14.67 2.17 -2.04
CA ASN A 99 -15.49 1.38 -1.13
C ASN A 99 -15.59 -0.10 -1.54
N ALA A 100 -15.49 -0.41 -2.83
CA ALA A 100 -15.58 -1.78 -3.32
C ALA A 100 -14.33 -2.59 -3.04
N ILE A 101 -13.17 -1.94 -2.85
CA ILE A 101 -11.88 -2.65 -2.81
C ILE A 101 -11.02 -2.32 -1.59
N ARG A 102 -11.13 -1.10 -1.05
CA ARG A 102 -10.32 -0.64 0.08
C ARG A 102 -11.01 -0.95 1.39
N GLU A 103 -10.21 -1.06 2.43
CA GLU A 103 -10.72 -1.17 3.78
C GLU A 103 -11.28 0.19 4.24
N PRO A 104 -12.38 0.24 5.01
CA PRO A 104 -13.01 1.51 5.39
C PRO A 104 -12.09 2.51 6.10
N PHE A 105 -11.10 2.03 6.86
CA PHE A 105 -10.15 2.88 7.59
C PHE A 105 -9.09 3.55 6.69
N ASP A 106 -8.96 3.12 5.43
CA ASP A 106 -8.11 3.79 4.43
C ASP A 106 -8.83 4.98 3.77
N ILE A 107 -10.16 5.05 3.91
CA ILE A 107 -11.02 6.02 3.23
C ILE A 107 -11.44 7.09 4.24
N VAL A 108 -11.05 8.33 3.95
CA VAL A 108 -11.40 9.51 4.73
C VAL A 108 -12.37 10.35 3.93
N LEU A 109 -13.55 10.58 4.49
CA LEU A 109 -14.55 11.45 3.90
C LEU A 109 -14.51 12.79 4.62
N MET A 110 -14.55 13.88 3.85
CA MET A 110 -14.70 15.23 4.37
C MET A 110 -15.82 15.97 3.64
N ARG A 111 -16.43 16.93 4.31
CA ARG A 111 -17.50 17.75 3.74
C ARG A 111 -17.62 19.09 4.46
N LYS A 112 -17.96 20.15 3.74
CA LYS A 112 -18.29 21.43 4.33
C LYS A 112 -19.62 21.38 5.08
N LYS A 113 -19.61 21.82 6.34
CA LYS A 113 -20.73 21.67 7.29
C LYS A 113 -22.01 22.40 6.84
N ASN A 114 -21.88 23.56 6.23
CA ASN A 114 -23.01 24.43 5.89
C ASN A 114 -23.58 24.19 4.47
N GLU A 115 -23.20 23.10 3.82
CA GLU A 115 -23.71 22.70 2.49
C GLU A 115 -24.87 21.70 2.61
N GLU A 116 -25.87 22.05 3.40
CA GLU A 116 -27.05 21.21 3.65
C GLU A 116 -28.05 21.17 2.47
N LYS A 117 -27.85 22.01 1.45
CA LYS A 117 -28.79 22.13 0.32
C LYS A 117 -28.80 20.88 -0.55
N THR A 118 -27.65 20.26 -0.76
CA THR A 118 -27.53 19.03 -1.55
C THR A 118 -27.50 17.83 -0.61
N LYS A 119 -28.53 17.00 -0.63
CA LYS A 119 -28.54 15.79 0.19
C LYS A 119 -27.49 14.81 -0.32
N LEU A 120 -26.72 14.24 0.61
CA LEU A 120 -25.87 13.09 0.32
C LEU A 120 -26.73 11.92 -0.22
N PRO A 121 -26.27 11.16 -1.22
CA PRO A 121 -26.88 9.89 -1.61
C PRO A 121 -27.09 8.96 -0.41
N PHE A 122 -28.20 8.24 -0.39
CA PHE A 122 -28.57 7.35 0.73
C PHE A 122 -27.44 6.38 1.11
N ASP A 123 -26.77 5.80 0.12
CA ASP A 123 -25.71 4.81 0.30
C ASP A 123 -24.48 5.34 1.05
N ILE A 124 -24.26 6.67 1.08
CA ILE A 124 -23.09 7.28 1.74
C ILE A 124 -23.45 8.08 3.01
N GLN A 125 -24.74 8.24 3.33
CA GLN A 125 -25.19 9.00 4.50
C GLN A 125 -24.75 8.38 5.84
N GLY A 126 -24.61 7.05 5.88
CA GLY A 126 -24.21 6.32 7.09
C GLY A 126 -22.69 6.26 7.32
N LEU A 127 -21.89 6.79 6.39
CA LEU A 127 -20.43 6.76 6.50
C LEU A 127 -19.93 7.86 7.44
N HIS A 128 -18.76 7.64 8.05
CA HIS A 128 -18.14 8.64 8.91
C HIS A 128 -17.59 9.79 8.07
N ILE A 129 -18.16 10.99 8.23
CA ILE A 129 -17.78 12.20 7.50
C ILE A 129 -17.19 13.21 8.46
N ASN A 130 -16.00 13.72 8.12
CA ASN A 130 -15.32 14.79 8.84
C ASN A 130 -15.80 16.14 8.32
N PHE A 131 -16.44 16.92 9.19
CA PHE A 131 -16.98 18.22 8.79
C PHE A 131 -16.01 19.37 9.04
N PHE A 132 -15.84 20.25 8.06
CA PHE A 132 -15.11 21.51 8.20
C PHE A 132 -16.03 22.72 7.96
N GLU A 133 -15.69 23.88 8.52
CA GLU A 133 -16.59 25.04 8.57
C GLU A 133 -16.59 25.87 7.28
N GLN A 134 -15.53 26.65 7.04
CA GLN A 134 -15.42 27.56 5.89
C GLN A 134 -14.34 27.10 4.92
N GLU A 135 -13.11 26.99 5.42
CA GLU A 135 -11.95 26.54 4.68
C GLU A 135 -11.29 25.36 5.39
N VAL A 136 -10.55 24.57 4.61
CA VAL A 136 -9.79 23.44 5.09
C VAL A 136 -8.49 23.97 5.72
N THR A 137 -8.28 23.66 7.00
CA THR A 137 -7.07 24.08 7.73
C THR A 137 -6.05 22.94 7.82
N GLU A 138 -4.78 23.29 7.99
CA GLU A 138 -3.71 22.31 8.24
C GLU A 138 -4.01 21.45 9.47
N GLU A 139 -4.51 22.06 10.57
CA GLU A 139 -4.84 21.33 11.78
C GLU A 139 -5.97 20.31 11.56
N PHE A 140 -7.00 20.68 10.80
CA PHE A 140 -8.07 19.76 10.44
C PHE A 140 -7.54 18.57 9.63
N ILE A 141 -6.76 18.83 8.57
CA ILE A 141 -6.19 17.77 7.73
C ILE A 141 -5.23 16.88 8.53
N LYS A 142 -4.42 17.47 9.41
CA LYS A 142 -3.52 16.73 10.27
C LYS A 142 -4.29 15.74 11.14
N ASN A 143 -5.33 16.20 11.81
CA ASN A 143 -6.14 15.38 12.72
C ASN A 143 -6.82 14.21 11.99
N ILE A 144 -7.38 14.43 10.80
CA ILE A 144 -8.04 13.35 10.04
C ILE A 144 -7.03 12.33 9.52
N ILE A 145 -5.84 12.76 9.07
CA ILE A 145 -4.79 11.84 8.58
C ILE A 145 -4.23 11.03 9.75
N GLU A 146 -3.90 11.65 10.88
CA GLU A 146 -3.37 10.95 12.06
C GLU A 146 -4.40 9.95 12.62
N SER A 147 -5.68 10.32 12.63
CA SER A 147 -6.78 9.42 13.02
C SER A 147 -6.87 8.21 12.09
N ALA A 148 -6.84 8.42 10.77
CA ALA A 148 -6.84 7.33 9.79
C ALA A 148 -5.62 6.41 9.96
N MET A 149 -4.41 6.98 10.09
CA MET A 149 -3.18 6.22 10.31
C MET A 149 -3.21 5.38 11.59
N LYS A 150 -3.82 5.89 12.67
CA LYS A 150 -3.94 5.15 13.94
C LYS A 150 -4.86 3.94 13.80
N ASN A 151 -5.90 4.05 12.98
CA ASN A 151 -6.88 2.99 12.77
C ASN A 151 -6.46 1.97 11.69
N GLN A 152 -5.40 2.24 10.94
CA GLN A 152 -4.80 1.32 9.97
C GLN A 152 -4.06 0.16 10.68
N GLU A 153 -4.82 -0.79 11.22
CA GLU A 153 -4.30 -2.06 11.73
C GLU A 153 -4.38 -3.14 10.64
N TRP A 154 -3.44 -3.12 9.70
CA TRP A 154 -3.46 -3.99 8.51
C TRP A 154 -3.55 -5.49 8.83
N HIS A 155 -2.86 -5.96 9.88
CA HIS A 155 -2.98 -7.32 10.39
C HIS A 155 -4.41 -7.73 10.81
N LYS A 156 -5.36 -6.79 10.96
CA LYS A 156 -6.78 -7.07 11.22
C LYS A 156 -7.65 -7.00 9.96
N SER A 157 -7.08 -6.60 8.81
CA SER A 157 -7.81 -6.56 7.54
C SER A 157 -8.27 -7.96 7.12
N LYS A 158 -9.41 -8.01 6.41
CA LYS A 158 -9.93 -9.29 5.91
C LYS A 158 -8.97 -9.90 4.88
N ARG A 159 -8.29 -9.06 4.11
CA ARG A 159 -7.26 -9.49 3.14
C ARG A 159 -6.10 -10.22 3.82
N VAL A 160 -5.59 -9.69 4.93
CA VAL A 160 -4.52 -10.36 5.68
C VAL A 160 -4.99 -11.70 6.24
N GLN A 161 -6.21 -11.75 6.80
CA GLN A 161 -6.80 -13.01 7.28
C GLN A 161 -6.88 -14.06 6.16
N VAL A 162 -7.43 -13.69 4.99
CA VAL A 162 -7.57 -14.62 3.85
C VAL A 162 -6.21 -15.10 3.34
N ALA A 163 -5.22 -14.20 3.26
CA ALA A 163 -3.87 -14.59 2.85
C ALA A 163 -3.22 -15.54 3.87
N ALA A 164 -3.40 -15.30 5.17
CA ALA A 164 -2.93 -16.17 6.24
C ALA A 164 -3.59 -17.56 6.19
N GLU A 165 -4.90 -17.63 5.97
CA GLU A 165 -5.67 -18.87 5.82
C GLU A 165 -5.32 -19.65 4.55
N SER A 166 -4.73 -18.99 3.54
CA SER A 166 -4.31 -19.59 2.27
C SER A 166 -2.89 -20.16 2.30
N LEU A 167 -2.17 -20.04 3.41
CA LEU A 167 -0.81 -20.55 3.55
C LEU A 167 -0.79 -22.08 3.60
N ASP A 168 0.13 -22.70 2.85
CA ASP A 168 0.46 -24.11 3.00
C ASP A 168 1.59 -24.33 4.01
N GLU A 169 1.88 -25.59 4.33
CA GLU A 169 2.88 -25.98 5.33
C GLU A 169 4.29 -25.43 5.01
N ASN A 170 4.71 -25.47 3.75
CA ASN A 170 6.03 -24.96 3.36
C ASN A 170 6.06 -23.42 3.38
N GLY A 171 4.97 -22.76 2.99
CA GLY A 171 4.82 -21.31 3.10
C GLY A 171 4.92 -20.84 4.55
N LEU A 172 4.26 -21.55 5.47
CA LEU A 172 4.35 -21.28 6.91
C LEU A 172 5.78 -21.53 7.44
N THR A 173 6.44 -22.59 6.98
CA THR A 173 7.85 -22.88 7.29
C THR A 173 8.77 -21.75 6.81
N LEU A 174 8.59 -21.24 5.60
CA LEU A 174 9.36 -20.12 5.05
C LEU A 174 9.15 -18.84 5.86
N ILE A 175 7.90 -18.52 6.20
CA ILE A 175 7.56 -17.35 7.01
C ILE A 175 8.21 -17.47 8.40
N SER A 176 8.09 -18.63 9.05
CA SER A 176 8.60 -18.82 10.41
C SER A 176 10.13 -18.89 10.48
N SER A 177 10.80 -19.47 9.48
CA SER A 177 12.26 -19.65 9.50
C SER A 177 13.04 -18.49 8.87
N ILE A 178 12.52 -17.88 7.80
CA ILE A 178 13.20 -16.82 7.06
C ILE A 178 12.52 -15.46 7.29
N GLY A 179 11.19 -15.41 7.25
CA GLY A 179 10.42 -14.17 7.39
C GLY A 179 10.64 -13.43 8.70
N ARG A 180 10.80 -14.19 9.79
CA ARG A 180 11.08 -13.65 11.13
C ARG A 180 12.48 -13.04 11.28
N ARG A 181 13.40 -13.24 10.34
CA ARG A 181 14.76 -12.68 10.48
C ARG A 181 14.74 -11.15 10.39
N PRO A 182 15.74 -10.46 10.96
CA PRO A 182 15.86 -9.01 10.84
C PRO A 182 15.96 -8.57 9.38
N LYS A 183 15.48 -7.35 9.09
CA LYS A 183 15.61 -6.73 7.76
C LYS A 183 17.08 -6.77 7.30
N GLY A 184 17.30 -7.23 6.08
CA GLY A 184 18.63 -7.45 5.51
C GLY A 184 19.08 -8.91 5.56
N TYR A 185 18.57 -9.72 6.50
CA TYR A 185 18.89 -11.14 6.64
C TYR A 185 17.74 -12.09 6.31
N ASN A 186 16.59 -11.51 5.94
CA ASN A 186 15.35 -12.22 5.65
C ASN A 186 15.06 -12.37 4.15
N HIS A 187 16.01 -12.03 3.28
CA HIS A 187 15.93 -12.38 1.87
C HIS A 187 16.42 -13.81 1.64
N PHE A 188 16.00 -14.44 0.55
CA PHE A 188 16.44 -15.79 0.21
C PHE A 188 16.34 -16.06 -1.29
N ASN A 189 17.09 -17.08 -1.74
CA ASN A 189 16.92 -17.68 -3.06
C ASN A 189 16.13 -19.00 -2.96
N SER A 190 15.42 -19.36 -4.02
CA SER A 190 14.66 -20.61 -4.08
C SER A 190 15.37 -21.73 -4.86
N SER A 191 16.58 -21.52 -5.37
CA SER A 191 17.22 -22.47 -6.29
C SER A 191 17.52 -23.82 -5.62
N GLY A 192 18.00 -23.77 -4.37
CA GLY A 192 18.30 -24.94 -3.55
C GLY A 192 17.09 -25.59 -2.88
N PHE A 193 15.89 -25.03 -3.03
CA PHE A 193 14.68 -25.59 -2.43
C PHE A 193 14.15 -26.78 -3.23
N ASP A 194 13.46 -27.70 -2.53
CA ASP A 194 12.71 -28.78 -3.16
C ASP A 194 11.51 -28.23 -3.95
N TYR A 195 10.87 -29.08 -4.74
CA TYR A 195 9.77 -28.67 -5.62
C TYR A 195 8.58 -28.10 -4.85
N ASN A 196 8.21 -28.69 -3.70
CA ASN A 196 7.05 -28.24 -2.94
C ASN A 196 7.32 -26.85 -2.35
N THR A 197 8.51 -26.64 -1.79
CA THR A 197 8.92 -25.33 -1.27
C THR A 197 8.98 -24.27 -2.38
N LYS A 198 9.47 -24.61 -3.58
CA LYS A 198 9.45 -23.71 -4.75
C LYS A 198 8.03 -23.30 -5.15
N MET A 199 7.10 -24.25 -5.16
CA MET A 199 5.69 -23.96 -5.45
C MET A 199 5.08 -23.02 -4.39
N SER A 200 5.42 -23.22 -3.12
CA SER A 200 4.98 -22.32 -2.04
C SER A 200 5.58 -20.92 -2.17
N VAL A 201 6.84 -20.77 -2.61
CA VAL A 201 7.42 -19.45 -2.93
C VAL A 201 6.59 -18.73 -3.99
N LEU A 202 6.19 -19.41 -5.07
CA LEU A 202 5.35 -18.82 -6.11
C LEU A 202 3.97 -18.41 -5.58
N ARG A 203 3.33 -19.26 -4.77
CA ARG A 203 2.06 -18.91 -4.10
C ARG A 203 2.19 -17.70 -3.19
N LEU A 204 3.28 -17.60 -2.43
CA LEU A 204 3.55 -16.43 -1.59
C LEU A 204 3.76 -15.15 -2.41
N VAL A 205 4.31 -15.26 -3.62
CA VAL A 205 4.37 -14.14 -4.57
C VAL A 205 2.98 -13.77 -5.08
N ASP A 206 2.16 -14.75 -5.48
CA ASP A 206 0.79 -14.51 -5.95
C ASP A 206 -0.11 -13.89 -4.87
N LEU A 207 0.09 -14.26 -3.60
CA LEU A 207 -0.58 -13.65 -2.44
C LEU A 207 -0.04 -12.24 -2.11
N GLY A 208 1.04 -11.79 -2.74
CA GLY A 208 1.70 -10.51 -2.46
C GLY A 208 2.48 -10.48 -1.15
N ILE A 209 2.72 -11.64 -0.52
CA ILE A 209 3.50 -11.77 0.72
C ILE A 209 5.00 -11.62 0.43
N LEU A 210 5.43 -12.14 -0.72
CA LEU A 210 6.78 -11.99 -1.25
C LEU A 210 6.74 -11.13 -2.51
N LYS A 211 7.86 -10.46 -2.77
CA LYS A 211 8.15 -9.89 -4.08
C LYS A 211 9.49 -10.38 -4.60
N PHE A 212 9.56 -10.48 -5.92
CA PHE A 212 10.84 -10.61 -6.59
C PHE A 212 11.62 -9.30 -6.47
N ALA A 213 12.87 -9.37 -5.99
CA ALA A 213 13.68 -8.18 -5.81
C ALA A 213 14.84 -8.12 -6.82
N TRP A 214 15.62 -9.18 -6.94
CA TRP A 214 16.87 -9.15 -7.72
C TRP A 214 17.19 -10.52 -8.33
N ALA A 215 17.84 -10.52 -9.49
CA ALA A 215 18.46 -11.71 -10.07
C ALA A 215 19.96 -11.44 -10.22
N ILE A 216 20.81 -12.32 -9.72
CA ILE A 216 22.26 -12.27 -9.97
C ILE A 216 22.62 -13.37 -10.97
N TRP A 217 23.46 -13.02 -11.94
CA TRP A 217 24.10 -13.96 -12.86
C TRP A 217 25.55 -14.14 -12.41
N PRO A 218 25.90 -15.23 -11.70
CA PRO A 218 27.29 -15.60 -11.56
C PRO A 218 27.76 -16.13 -12.92
N GLU A 219 28.89 -15.61 -13.41
CA GLU A 219 29.56 -16.16 -14.59
C GLU A 219 29.65 -17.69 -14.45
N ASN A 220 28.84 -18.40 -15.25
CA ASN A 220 28.69 -19.86 -15.36
C ASN A 220 27.84 -20.64 -14.33
N LYS A 221 26.92 -20.06 -13.53
CA LYS A 221 26.06 -20.85 -12.61
C LYS A 221 24.56 -20.45 -12.50
N GLY A 222 23.94 -20.05 -13.61
CA GLY A 222 22.47 -19.87 -13.69
C GLY A 222 21.92 -18.64 -12.95
N TYR A 223 20.61 -18.40 -13.04
CA TYR A 223 19.96 -17.27 -12.36
C TYR A 223 19.74 -17.56 -10.88
N GLU A 224 20.15 -16.64 -10.01
CA GLU A 224 19.78 -16.66 -8.59
C GLU A 224 18.78 -15.53 -8.29
N TYR A 225 17.52 -15.88 -8.06
CA TYR A 225 16.45 -14.94 -7.73
C TYR A 225 16.38 -14.70 -6.22
N ALA A 226 16.57 -13.46 -5.78
CA ALA A 226 16.36 -13.02 -4.41
C ALA A 226 14.90 -12.56 -4.21
N TYR A 227 14.22 -13.19 -3.26
CA TYR A 227 12.87 -12.84 -2.82
C TYR A 227 12.92 -12.04 -1.52
N HIS A 228 12.06 -11.02 -1.44
CA HIS A 228 11.95 -10.14 -0.28
C HIS A 228 10.52 -10.17 0.28
N TRP A 229 10.40 -10.07 1.60
CA TRP A 229 9.12 -9.91 2.28
C TRP A 229 8.57 -8.49 2.07
N THR A 230 7.29 -8.41 1.70
CA THR A 230 6.57 -7.14 1.55
C THR A 230 6.06 -6.65 2.91
N PRO A 231 5.76 -5.34 3.08
CA PRO A 231 4.95 -4.82 4.19
C PRO A 231 3.69 -5.64 4.47
N PHE A 232 2.94 -6.00 3.42
CA PHE A 232 1.77 -6.88 3.54
C PHE A 232 2.15 -8.25 4.13
N GLY A 233 3.26 -8.84 3.67
CA GLY A 233 3.79 -10.08 4.21
C GLY A 233 4.07 -10.01 5.70
N TYR A 234 4.67 -8.93 6.21
CA TYR A 234 4.90 -8.76 7.65
C TYR A 234 3.60 -8.65 8.46
N GLU A 235 2.56 -8.01 7.92
CA GLU A 235 1.25 -7.96 8.56
C GLU A 235 0.59 -9.35 8.61
N VAL A 236 0.79 -10.18 7.57
CA VAL A 236 0.41 -11.61 7.60
C VAL A 236 1.16 -12.35 8.71
N MET A 237 2.49 -12.15 8.86
CA MET A 237 3.25 -12.78 9.96
C MET A 237 2.70 -12.38 11.33
N LYS A 238 2.39 -11.10 11.51
CA LYS A 238 1.82 -10.56 12.75
C LYS A 238 0.45 -11.15 13.04
N HIS A 239 -0.40 -11.31 12.02
CA HIS A 239 -1.73 -11.92 12.15
C HIS A 239 -1.65 -13.36 12.66
N ILE A 240 -0.70 -14.16 12.17
CA ILE A 240 -0.48 -15.54 12.63
C ILE A 240 0.36 -15.63 13.92
N GLY A 241 0.57 -14.51 14.62
CA GLY A 241 1.23 -14.45 15.92
C GLY A 241 2.76 -14.53 15.89
N LEU A 242 3.38 -14.41 14.71
CA LEU A 242 4.83 -14.42 14.58
C LEU A 242 5.40 -13.01 14.76
N LYS A 243 6.50 -12.93 15.51
CA LYS A 243 7.26 -11.69 15.71
C LYS A 243 8.58 -11.75 14.95
N GLN A 244 8.93 -10.61 14.37
CA GLN A 244 10.26 -10.41 13.80
C GLN A 244 11.30 -10.42 14.92
N MET A 245 12.37 -11.15 14.72
CA MET A 245 13.53 -11.20 15.61
C MET A 245 14.31 -9.91 15.52
N THR A 246 14.81 -9.46 16.66
CA THR A 246 15.86 -8.45 16.74
C THR A 246 17.17 -9.00 16.17
N LEU A 247 18.09 -8.10 15.80
CA LEU A 247 19.41 -8.51 15.32
C LEU A 247 20.17 -9.30 16.39
N GLU A 248 20.05 -8.92 17.66
CA GLU A 248 20.70 -9.58 18.79
C GLU A 248 20.15 -10.99 19.03
N GLU A 249 18.83 -11.20 18.91
CA GLU A 249 18.22 -12.52 18.98
C GLU A 249 18.69 -13.39 17.82
N PHE A 250 18.69 -12.84 16.60
CA PHE A 250 19.11 -13.59 15.42
C PHE A 250 20.59 -13.98 15.47
N GLN A 251 21.46 -13.12 15.98
CA GLN A 251 22.90 -13.39 16.16
C GLN A 251 23.21 -14.58 17.05
N LYS A 252 22.28 -14.95 17.95
CA LYS A 252 22.40 -16.11 18.85
C LYS A 252 21.96 -17.42 18.19
N THR A 253 21.37 -17.37 17.00
CA THR A 253 20.89 -18.55 16.30
C THR A 253 22.04 -19.32 15.63
N PRO A 254 21.98 -20.66 15.55
CA PRO A 254 23.02 -21.45 14.88
C PRO A 254 23.21 -21.11 13.40
N GLU A 255 22.16 -20.65 12.72
CA GLU A 255 22.22 -20.32 11.30
C GLU A 255 22.85 -18.95 10.99
N TYR A 256 23.00 -18.06 11.98
CA TYR A 256 23.46 -16.68 11.76
C TYR A 256 24.79 -16.58 10.98
N PRO A 257 25.86 -17.34 11.31
CA PRO A 257 27.13 -17.23 10.59
C PRO A 257 26.98 -17.54 9.10
N GLN A 258 26.20 -18.57 8.77
CA GLN A 258 25.95 -18.96 7.38
C GLN A 258 25.12 -17.91 6.64
N VAL A 259 24.02 -17.46 7.24
CA VAL A 259 23.14 -16.45 6.63
C VAL A 259 23.87 -15.12 6.42
N LYS A 260 24.70 -14.71 7.39
CA LYS A 260 25.55 -13.52 7.27
C LYS A 260 26.51 -13.64 6.09
N ALA A 261 27.23 -14.75 5.98
CA ALA A 261 28.16 -14.97 4.88
C ALA A 261 27.47 -14.94 3.50
N THR A 262 26.29 -15.57 3.39
CA THR A 262 25.48 -15.52 2.17
C THR A 262 25.02 -14.10 1.85
N SER A 263 24.52 -13.37 2.83
CA SER A 263 24.09 -11.97 2.68
C SER A 263 25.23 -11.05 2.24
N ASP A 264 26.40 -11.16 2.88
CA ASP A 264 27.58 -10.36 2.54
C ASP A 264 28.06 -10.65 1.11
N SER A 265 28.03 -11.93 0.71
CA SER A 265 28.35 -12.34 -0.66
C SER A 265 27.35 -11.78 -1.68
N PHE A 266 26.05 -11.84 -1.38
CA PHE A 266 25.00 -11.27 -2.23
C PHE A 266 25.18 -9.76 -2.43
N VAL A 267 25.43 -9.01 -1.34
CA VAL A 267 25.66 -7.56 -1.40
C VAL A 267 26.90 -7.23 -2.24
N ALA A 268 28.00 -7.97 -2.05
CA ALA A 268 29.23 -7.78 -2.82
C ALA A 268 29.01 -8.04 -4.32
N ASN A 269 28.30 -9.11 -4.67
CA ASN A 269 28.00 -9.45 -6.06
C ASN A 269 27.05 -8.43 -6.71
N LYS A 270 26.00 -8.02 -6.00
CA LYS A 270 25.09 -6.97 -6.46
C LYS A 270 25.83 -5.67 -6.77
N LYS A 271 26.78 -5.27 -5.92
CA LYS A 271 27.60 -4.08 -6.15
C LYS A 271 28.44 -4.20 -7.41
N LYS A 272 29.12 -5.34 -7.61
CA LYS A 272 29.91 -5.60 -8.83
C LYS A 272 29.09 -5.49 -10.11
N VAL A 273 27.85 -5.99 -10.11
CA VAL A 273 26.96 -5.95 -11.28
C VAL A 273 26.44 -4.53 -11.56
N LEU A 274 26.30 -3.67 -10.54
CA LEU A 274 25.82 -2.29 -10.73
C LEU A 274 26.93 -1.30 -11.07
N ASP A 275 28.14 -1.55 -10.59
CA ASP A 275 29.29 -0.65 -10.76
C ASP A 275 30.12 -0.97 -12.04
N GLY A 276 29.84 -2.08 -12.73
CA GLY A 276 30.55 -2.54 -13.94
C GLY A 276 29.69 -2.42 -15.19
#